data_AF-A0A8T6F0Z3-F1
#
_entry.id   AF-A0A8T6F0Z3-F1
#
_cell.length_a   1.000
_cell.length_b   1.000
_cell.length_c   1.000
_cell.angle_alpha   90.00
_cell.angle_beta   90.00
_cell.angle_gamma   90.00
#
_symmetry.space_group_name_H-M   'P 1'
#
loop_
_entity.id
_entity.type
_entity.pdbx_description
1 polymer ?
#
loop_
_entity_poly.entity_id
_entity_poly.type
_entity_poly.pdbx_seq_one_letter_code
_entity_poly.pdbx_strand_id
1 'polypeptide(L)'
;MSRLRFNMAVLSLGHRDSRSSLAAHTHGGLTGGGVAMSQVPTPKVFISYYHEGDQEYKDRLVQALSSKAIDKSVSPGDIHDPNLPLDEVRRRIRDDHISDAIVTIVLIGPCTWQRKHVDWEISASIIDRRRNQRCGLMGLLLPHHPDYWRRPEDRNPRLIPPRLWRNTGGSDPYAVIYRWPRSGLARRVMPKICRAYLRKDKTPWPDDGLDLFINNRRGNCRRGWQS
;
A
#
# COMPACT_ATOMS: atom_id res chain seq x y z
N MET A 1 -35.06 -37.02 -79.09
CA MET A 1 -34.07 -35.95 -79.39
C MET A 1 -34.84 -34.68 -79.72
N SER A 2 -34.34 -33.51 -79.28
CA SER A 2 -34.86 -32.15 -79.58
C SER A 2 -36.12 -31.75 -78.78
N ARG A 3 -36.37 -30.53 -78.29
CA ARG A 3 -35.74 -29.19 -78.39
C ARG A 3 -36.47 -28.22 -77.39
N LEU A 4 -35.76 -27.14 -77.00
CA LEU A 4 -36.18 -25.74 -76.72
C LEU A 4 -37.35 -25.33 -75.78
N ARG A 5 -36.97 -24.65 -74.66
CA ARG A 5 -37.17 -23.23 -74.20
C ARG A 5 -38.54 -22.48 -74.21
N PHE A 6 -38.60 -21.53 -73.24
CA PHE A 6 -39.51 -20.37 -72.99
C PHE A 6 -40.75 -20.66 -72.12
N ASN A 7 -41.18 -19.87 -71.12
CA ASN A 7 -41.33 -18.40 -70.91
C ASN A 7 -41.41 -18.13 -69.37
N MET A 8 -40.89 -17.06 -68.74
CA MET A 8 -41.18 -15.60 -68.76
C MET A 8 -42.15 -15.12 -67.64
N ALA A 9 -41.68 -14.13 -66.86
CA ALA A 9 -42.42 -13.06 -66.11
C ALA A 9 -43.22 -13.45 -64.83
N VAL A 10 -43.53 -12.60 -63.83
CA VAL A 10 -43.20 -11.23 -63.36
C VAL A 10 -43.92 -11.07 -61.97
N LEU A 11 -43.32 -10.30 -61.06
CA LEU A 11 -43.83 -9.47 -59.94
C LEU A 11 -45.19 -9.72 -59.20
N SER A 12 -45.07 -9.83 -57.87
CA SER A 12 -45.61 -8.91 -56.83
C SER A 12 -47.11 -8.89 -56.42
N LEU A 13 -47.33 -9.10 -55.11
CA LEU A 13 -48.11 -8.33 -54.11
C LEU A 13 -49.08 -9.16 -53.24
N GLY A 14 -48.90 -9.02 -51.92
CA GLY A 14 -49.82 -9.47 -50.86
C GLY A 14 -49.20 -9.14 -49.49
N HIS A 15 -49.23 -7.87 -49.07
CA HIS A 15 -50.18 -7.31 -48.09
C HIS A 15 -50.01 -7.84 -46.65
N ARG A 16 -49.49 -6.94 -45.81
CA ARG A 16 -49.71 -6.70 -44.37
C ARG A 16 -50.28 -7.86 -43.54
N ASP A 17 -49.57 -8.19 -42.46
CA ASP A 17 -50.12 -7.83 -41.15
C ASP A 17 -49.07 -7.58 -40.07
N SER A 18 -49.41 -6.64 -39.21
CA SER A 18 -48.59 -6.06 -38.15
C SER A 18 -48.94 -6.67 -36.80
N ARG A 19 -48.06 -6.39 -35.82
CA ARG A 19 -48.19 -6.60 -34.36
C ARG A 19 -47.72 -7.99 -33.91
N SER A 20 -46.95 -8.19 -32.85
CA SER A 20 -46.11 -7.37 -31.97
C SER A 20 -45.72 -8.35 -30.86
N SER A 21 -44.44 -8.60 -30.64
CA SER A 21 -43.99 -9.13 -29.35
C SER A 21 -42.52 -8.78 -29.14
N LEU A 22 -42.33 -8.08 -28.04
CA LEU A 22 -41.14 -7.45 -27.51
C LEU A 22 -40.08 -8.52 -27.18
N ALA A 23 -38.88 -8.43 -27.77
CA ALA A 23 -37.70 -9.16 -27.30
C ALA A 23 -36.84 -8.21 -26.47
N ALA A 24 -36.88 -8.37 -25.15
CA ALA A 24 -36.02 -7.67 -24.22
C ALA A 24 -34.86 -8.57 -23.77
N HIS A 25 -33.66 -8.02 -23.91
CA HIS A 25 -32.46 -8.20 -23.09
C HIS A 25 -31.88 -9.61 -22.86
N THR A 26 -30.64 -9.79 -23.30
CA THR A 26 -29.55 -10.04 -22.34
C THR A 26 -28.22 -9.53 -22.91
N HIS A 27 -27.73 -8.41 -22.37
CA HIS A 27 -26.33 -8.00 -22.50
C HIS A 27 -25.50 -8.85 -21.53
N GLY A 28 -24.50 -9.55 -22.05
CA GLY A 28 -23.49 -10.25 -21.27
C GLY A 28 -22.67 -9.27 -20.44
N GLY A 29 -22.80 -9.36 -19.12
CA GLY A 29 -21.96 -8.66 -18.16
C GLY A 29 -20.60 -9.34 -18.00
N LEU A 30 -19.55 -8.60 -18.34
CA LEU A 30 -18.16 -8.91 -17.98
C LEU A 30 -18.03 -8.89 -16.45
N THR A 31 -17.86 -10.07 -15.84
CA THR A 31 -17.48 -10.20 -14.44
C THR A 31 -15.96 -10.05 -14.33
N GLY A 32 -15.52 -8.89 -13.85
CA GLY A 32 -14.13 -8.64 -13.48
C GLY A 32 -13.72 -9.55 -12.33
N GLY A 33 -12.69 -10.37 -12.58
CA GLY A 33 -12.17 -11.37 -11.65
C GLY A 33 -11.79 -10.79 -10.30
N GLY A 34 -12.51 -11.20 -9.26
CA GLY A 34 -12.04 -11.10 -7.89
C GLY A 34 -10.89 -12.09 -7.70
N VAL A 35 -9.68 -11.59 -7.46
CA VAL A 35 -8.59 -12.44 -6.99
C VAL A 35 -9.00 -13.03 -5.64
N ALA A 36 -9.16 -14.36 -5.59
CA ALA A 36 -9.46 -15.07 -4.35
C ALA A 36 -8.32 -14.87 -3.36
N MET A 37 -8.61 -14.27 -2.20
CA MET A 37 -7.63 -14.00 -1.13
C MET A 37 -7.08 -15.27 -0.45
N SER A 38 -7.44 -16.47 -0.90
CA SER A 38 -7.13 -17.75 -0.27
C SER A 38 -5.77 -18.35 -0.66
N GLN A 39 -5.01 -17.70 -1.54
CA GLN A 39 -3.72 -18.19 -2.05
C GLN A 39 -2.54 -17.23 -1.75
N VAL A 40 -2.79 -16.13 -1.03
CA VAL A 40 -1.73 -15.16 -0.67
C VAL A 40 -1.09 -15.62 0.64
N PRO A 41 0.23 -15.84 0.69
CA PRO A 41 0.93 -16.11 1.95
C PRO A 41 0.56 -15.07 3.00
N THR A 42 0.37 -15.50 4.25
CA THR A 42 0.10 -14.58 5.36
C THR A 42 1.16 -13.47 5.35
N PRO A 43 0.78 -12.21 5.13
CA PRO A 43 1.75 -11.14 4.93
C PRO A 43 2.61 -10.96 6.19
N LYS A 44 3.92 -11.05 6.02
CA LYS A 44 4.90 -10.64 7.02
C LYS A 44 5.07 -9.13 6.91
N VAL A 45 4.69 -8.40 7.96
CA VAL A 45 4.69 -6.94 7.97
C VAL A 45 5.73 -6.41 8.94
N PHE A 46 6.51 -5.43 8.50
CA PHE A 46 7.35 -4.63 9.39
C PHE A 46 6.62 -3.34 9.73
N ILE A 47 6.48 -3.01 11.01
CA ILE A 47 5.80 -1.80 11.47
C ILE A 47 6.84 -0.80 11.98
N SER A 48 7.02 0.29 11.25
CA SER A 48 7.90 1.41 11.61
C SER A 48 7.09 2.54 12.26
N TYR A 49 7.52 3.04 13.42
CA TYR A 49 6.76 4.04 14.19
C TYR A 49 7.64 4.78 15.20
N TYR A 50 7.10 5.82 15.84
CA TYR A 50 7.77 6.45 16.98
C TYR A 50 7.43 5.71 18.27
N HIS A 51 8.38 4.91 18.78
CA HIS A 51 8.16 4.04 19.96
C HIS A 51 7.56 4.74 21.17
N GLU A 52 8.09 5.90 21.57
CA GLU A 52 7.63 6.59 22.78
C GLU A 52 6.23 7.23 22.64
N GLY A 53 5.80 7.51 21.40
CA GLY A 53 4.55 8.24 21.15
C GLY A 53 3.41 7.40 20.59
N ASP A 54 3.74 6.33 19.85
CA ASP A 54 2.77 5.62 18.99
C ASP A 54 2.65 4.12 19.34
N GLN A 55 3.23 3.65 20.47
CA GLN A 55 3.21 2.24 20.89
C GLN A 55 1.80 1.64 20.94
N GLU A 56 0.85 2.35 21.54
CA GLU A 56 -0.54 1.88 21.64
C GLU A 56 -1.14 1.57 20.26
N TYR A 57 -0.83 2.40 19.24
CA TYR A 57 -1.30 2.16 17.88
C TYR A 57 -0.61 0.97 17.22
N LYS A 58 0.68 0.74 17.50
CA LYS A 58 1.36 -0.48 17.08
C LYS A 58 0.68 -1.71 17.66
N ASP A 59 0.47 -1.72 18.97
CA ASP A 59 -0.12 -2.87 19.67
C ASP A 59 -1.54 -3.17 19.18
N ARG A 60 -2.36 -2.13 18.99
CA ARG A 60 -3.70 -2.25 18.41
C ARG A 60 -3.69 -2.78 16.98
N LEU A 61 -2.72 -2.37 16.16
CA LEU A 61 -2.60 -2.87 14.79
C LEU A 61 -2.20 -4.35 14.80
N VAL A 62 -1.21 -4.73 15.60
CA VAL A 62 -0.76 -6.12 15.76
C VAL A 62 -1.90 -7.00 16.26
N GLN A 63 -2.60 -6.59 17.32
CA GLN A 63 -3.74 -7.34 17.86
C GLN A 63 -4.82 -7.55 16.80
N ALA A 64 -5.18 -6.50 16.05
CA ALA A 64 -6.18 -6.59 15.00
C ALA A 64 -5.76 -7.48 13.81
N LEU A 65 -4.46 -7.56 13.52
CA LEU A 65 -3.91 -8.35 12.41
C LEU A 65 -3.42 -9.74 12.82
N SER A 66 -3.46 -10.12 14.10
CA SER A 66 -2.89 -11.36 14.65
C SER A 66 -3.23 -12.66 13.89
N SER A 67 -4.42 -12.76 13.28
CA SER A 67 -4.85 -13.92 12.46
C SER A 67 -4.66 -13.73 10.96
N LYS A 68 -4.09 -12.60 10.52
CA LYS A 68 -4.05 -12.16 9.13
C LYS A 68 -2.68 -11.69 8.66
N ALA A 69 -1.78 -11.33 9.56
CA ALA A 69 -0.42 -10.89 9.25
C ALA A 69 0.52 -11.29 10.39
N ILE A 70 1.80 -11.46 10.05
CA ILE A 70 2.86 -11.75 11.01
C ILE A 70 3.64 -10.45 11.24
N ASP A 71 3.71 -9.96 12.48
CA ASP A 71 4.53 -8.80 12.84
C ASP A 71 6.01 -9.20 12.88
N LYS A 72 6.84 -8.47 12.14
CA LYS A 72 8.31 -8.62 12.09
C LYS A 72 9.03 -7.45 12.74
N SER A 73 8.32 -6.47 13.31
CA SER A 73 8.95 -5.34 13.98
C SER A 73 9.77 -5.77 15.20
N VAL A 74 10.88 -5.07 15.44
CA VAL A 74 11.78 -5.35 16.56
C VAL A 74 11.23 -4.72 17.83
N SER A 75 11.24 -5.46 18.94
CA SER A 75 10.90 -4.93 20.26
C SER A 75 12.15 -4.31 20.92
N PRO A 76 12.01 -3.29 21.78
CA PRO A 76 13.15 -2.65 22.43
C PRO A 76 14.08 -3.60 23.21
N GLY A 77 13.61 -4.79 23.61
CA GLY A 77 14.38 -5.80 24.36
C GLY A 77 15.11 -6.85 23.50
N ASP A 78 14.94 -6.86 22.18
CA ASP A 78 15.46 -7.93 21.31
C ASP A 78 16.96 -7.79 20.95
N ILE A 79 17.69 -6.91 21.64
CA ILE A 79 18.96 -6.36 21.14
C ILE A 79 20.04 -6.41 22.21
N HIS A 80 21.02 -7.31 22.05
CA HIS A 80 22.24 -7.33 22.84
C HIS A 80 23.42 -7.91 22.04
N ASP A 81 24.39 -7.07 21.69
CA ASP A 81 25.74 -7.49 21.32
C ASP A 81 26.73 -6.54 22.01
N PRO A 82 27.54 -7.02 22.97
CA PRO A 82 28.44 -6.18 23.75
C PRO A 82 29.64 -5.65 22.94
N ASN A 83 29.89 -6.19 21.72
CA ASN A 83 31.07 -5.86 20.92
C ASN A 83 30.83 -4.79 19.85
N LEU A 84 29.60 -4.29 19.73
CA LEU A 84 29.22 -3.31 18.71
C LEU A 84 28.49 -2.12 19.34
N PRO A 85 28.62 -0.91 18.76
CA PRO A 85 27.79 0.22 19.17
C PRO A 85 26.32 -0.15 19.05
N LEU A 86 25.51 0.18 20.07
CA LEU A 86 24.10 -0.21 20.16
C LEU A 86 23.30 0.13 18.89
N ASP A 87 23.59 1.27 18.26
CA ASP A 87 22.93 1.70 17.02
C ASP A 87 23.30 0.82 15.80
N GLU A 88 24.53 0.29 15.75
CA GLU A 88 24.96 -0.63 14.69
C GLU A 88 24.36 -2.02 14.87
N VAL A 89 24.28 -2.52 16.12
CA VAL A 89 23.56 -3.76 16.45
C VAL A 89 22.09 -3.65 16.07
N ARG A 90 21.45 -2.55 16.47
CA ARG A 90 20.06 -2.22 16.13
C ARG A 90 19.83 -2.21 14.62
N ARG A 91 20.75 -1.60 13.88
CA ARG A 91 20.66 -1.52 12.42
C ARG A 91 20.73 -2.90 11.78
N ARG A 92 21.65 -3.78 12.21
CA ARG A 92 21.79 -5.13 11.65
C ARG A 92 20.59 -6.02 11.96
N ILE A 93 20.17 -6.09 13.23
CA ILE A 93 18.98 -6.85 13.63
C ILE A 93 17.77 -6.38 12.82
N ARG A 94 17.64 -5.07 12.62
CA ARG A 94 16.53 -4.53 11.85
C ARG A 94 16.60 -4.85 10.36
N ASP A 95 17.78 -4.77 9.75
CA ASP A 95 17.98 -5.20 8.36
C ASP A 95 17.59 -6.68 8.19
N ASP A 96 17.89 -7.53 9.18
CA ASP A 96 17.51 -8.94 9.19
C ASP A 96 15.99 -9.13 9.38
N HIS A 97 15.35 -8.36 10.26
CA HIS A 97 13.90 -8.41 10.44
C HIS A 97 13.12 -7.89 9.22
N ILE A 98 13.62 -6.82 8.60
CA ILE A 98 13.07 -6.26 7.36
C ILE A 98 13.25 -7.24 6.20
N SER A 99 14.35 -8.00 6.16
CA SER A 99 14.60 -9.01 5.12
C SER A 99 13.49 -10.05 4.99
N ASP A 100 12.85 -10.39 6.11
CA ASP A 100 11.78 -11.38 6.17
C ASP A 100 10.39 -10.75 5.99
N ALA A 101 10.29 -9.41 5.97
CA ALA A 101 9.04 -8.70 5.73
C ALA A 101 8.76 -8.54 4.23
N ILE A 102 7.49 -8.54 3.85
CA ILE A 102 7.07 -8.27 2.47
C ILE A 102 6.43 -6.90 2.30
N VAL A 103 5.99 -6.29 3.40
CA VAL A 103 5.42 -4.93 3.44
C VAL A 103 5.91 -4.21 4.67
N THR A 104 6.33 -2.96 4.50
CA THR A 104 6.59 -2.01 5.57
C THR A 104 5.41 -1.05 5.73
N ILE A 105 4.90 -0.96 6.95
CA ILE A 105 3.83 -0.06 7.37
C ILE A 105 4.44 1.01 8.26
N VAL A 106 4.36 2.27 7.85
CA VAL A 106 4.79 3.40 8.68
C VAL A 106 3.58 3.97 9.41
N LEU A 107 3.57 3.93 10.74
CA LEU A 107 2.57 4.64 11.55
C LEU A 107 3.00 6.09 11.70
N ILE A 108 2.13 7.02 11.30
CA ILE A 108 2.46 8.44 11.18
C ILE A 108 1.69 9.24 12.25
N GLY A 109 2.33 9.40 13.41
CA GLY A 109 1.96 10.32 14.47
C GLY A 109 2.63 11.70 14.31
N PRO A 110 2.32 12.67 15.19
CA PRO A 110 2.81 14.05 15.07
C PRO A 110 4.33 14.18 15.00
N CYS A 111 5.06 13.36 15.77
CA CYS A 111 6.51 13.46 15.88
C CYS A 111 7.27 12.41 15.06
N THR A 112 6.59 11.57 14.28
CA THR A 112 7.22 10.46 13.55
C THR A 112 8.20 10.95 12.49
N TRP A 113 7.91 12.08 11.82
CA TRP A 113 8.78 12.66 10.79
C TRP A 113 10.18 13.03 11.28
N GLN A 114 10.36 13.15 12.61
CA GLN A 114 11.62 13.52 13.24
C GLN A 114 12.59 12.34 13.42
N ARG A 115 12.10 11.11 13.25
CA ARG A 115 12.77 9.93 13.81
C ARG A 115 13.78 9.33 12.84
N LYS A 116 15.05 9.29 13.25
CA LYS A 116 16.14 8.70 12.46
C LYS A 116 15.89 7.23 12.20
N HIS A 117 15.38 6.50 13.19
CA HIS A 117 15.12 5.07 13.03
C HIS A 117 14.02 4.79 12.01
N VAL A 118 12.97 5.61 11.95
CA VAL A 118 11.93 5.52 10.91
C VAL A 118 12.51 5.80 9.53
N ASP A 119 13.38 6.80 9.40
CA ASP A 119 14.07 7.10 8.13
C ASP A 119 14.93 5.90 7.66
N TRP A 120 15.73 5.34 8.57
CA TRP A 120 16.59 4.20 8.28
C TRP A 120 15.78 2.95 7.93
N GLU A 121 14.65 2.73 8.62
CA GLU A 121 13.71 1.64 8.35
C GLU A 121 13.12 1.74 6.96
N ILE A 122 12.64 2.92 6.56
CA ILE A 122 12.08 3.12 5.23
C ILE A 122 13.15 2.86 4.16
N SER A 123 14.37 3.38 4.33
CA SER A 123 15.48 3.15 3.38
C SER A 123 15.82 1.67 3.26
N ALA A 124 16.01 0.98 4.38
CA ALA A 124 16.29 -0.46 4.40
C ALA A 124 15.18 -1.29 3.73
N SER A 125 13.92 -0.86 3.84
CA SER A 125 12.77 -1.56 3.25
C SER A 125 12.63 -1.40 1.75
N ILE A 126 13.10 -0.29 1.15
CA ILE A 126 12.85 0.02 -0.27
C ILE A 126 14.06 -0.21 -1.18
N ILE A 127 15.27 -0.34 -0.61
CA ILE A 127 16.48 -0.70 -1.36
C ILE A 127 16.42 -2.18 -1.73
N ASP A 128 16.59 -2.49 -3.01
CA ASP A 128 16.83 -3.85 -3.47
C ASP A 128 18.28 -4.24 -3.15
N ARG A 129 18.48 -5.21 -2.25
CA ARG A 129 19.82 -5.70 -1.89
C ARG A 129 19.99 -7.10 -2.46
N ARG A 130 21.23 -7.49 -2.78
CA ARG A 130 21.59 -8.84 -3.27
C ARG A 130 20.98 -10.02 -2.49
N ARG A 131 20.57 -9.82 -1.23
CA ARG A 131 19.99 -10.85 -0.35
C ARG A 131 18.53 -10.60 0.03
N ASN A 132 17.99 -9.38 -0.19
CA ASN A 132 16.65 -9.01 0.27
C ASN A 132 15.90 -8.31 -0.87
N GLN A 133 14.75 -8.85 -1.23
CA GLN A 133 13.82 -8.13 -2.08
C GLN A 133 13.26 -6.92 -1.33
N ARG A 134 13.10 -5.80 -2.03
CA ARG A 134 12.36 -4.65 -1.52
C ARG A 134 10.94 -5.03 -1.04
N CYS A 135 10.54 -4.40 0.06
CA CYS A 135 9.20 -4.48 0.62
C CYS A 135 8.23 -3.56 -0.13
N GLY A 136 6.94 -3.91 -0.16
CA GLY A 136 5.90 -2.90 -0.41
C GLY A 136 5.90 -1.83 0.70
N LEU A 137 5.56 -0.58 0.38
CA LEU A 137 5.57 0.51 1.37
C LEU A 137 4.18 1.16 1.48
N MET A 138 3.73 1.41 2.72
CA MET A 138 2.51 2.20 2.97
C MET A 138 2.58 3.00 4.27
N GLY A 139 1.82 4.09 4.32
CA GLY A 139 1.63 4.89 5.53
C GLY A 139 0.24 4.70 6.15
N LEU A 140 0.16 4.74 7.48
CA LEU A 140 -1.08 4.87 8.25
C LEU A 140 -1.03 6.13 9.11
N LEU A 141 -1.77 7.15 8.68
CA LEU A 141 -1.91 8.42 9.37
C LEU A 141 -2.75 8.22 10.64
N LEU A 142 -2.13 8.43 11.81
CA LEU A 142 -2.74 8.14 13.10
C LEU A 142 -3.77 9.22 13.51
N PRO A 143 -4.82 8.88 14.29
CA PRO A 143 -5.89 9.80 14.68
C PRO A 143 -5.43 11.11 15.32
N HIS A 144 -4.33 11.08 16.08
CA HIS A 144 -3.76 12.26 16.73
C HIS A 144 -2.81 13.08 15.86
N HIS A 145 -2.58 12.69 14.60
CA HIS A 145 -1.78 13.46 13.66
C HIS A 145 -2.49 14.78 13.31
N PRO A 146 -1.81 15.94 13.22
CA PRO A 146 -2.46 17.23 12.95
C PRO A 146 -3.31 17.24 11.66
N ASP A 147 -2.84 16.55 10.63
CA ASP A 147 -3.53 16.45 9.34
C ASP A 147 -4.45 15.23 9.19
N TYR A 148 -4.83 14.57 10.29
CA TYR A 148 -5.65 13.36 10.22
C TYR A 148 -6.96 13.57 9.44
N TRP A 149 -7.60 14.72 9.61
CA TRP A 149 -8.86 15.07 8.93
C TRP A 149 -8.70 15.70 7.56
N ARG A 150 -7.47 16.10 7.18
CA ARG A 150 -7.22 16.70 5.87
C ARG A 150 -7.40 15.68 4.75
N ARG A 151 -7.74 16.18 3.56
CA ARG A 151 -7.70 15.39 2.33
C ARG A 151 -6.24 15.08 2.00
N PRO A 152 -5.93 13.96 1.32
CA PRO A 152 -4.55 13.60 0.96
C PRO A 152 -3.75 14.74 0.30
N GLU A 153 -4.39 15.48 -0.60
CA GLU A 153 -3.86 16.63 -1.35
C GLU A 153 -3.57 17.86 -0.46
N ASP A 154 -4.25 17.99 0.67
CA ASP A 154 -4.11 19.13 1.59
C ASP A 154 -3.13 18.87 2.74
N ARG A 155 -2.53 17.67 2.79
CA ARG A 155 -1.61 17.29 3.88
C ARG A 155 -0.34 18.11 3.79
N ASN A 156 0.12 18.58 4.94
CA ASN A 156 1.40 19.24 5.04
C ASN A 156 2.52 18.19 4.91
N PRO A 157 3.31 18.20 3.82
CA PRO A 157 4.40 17.24 3.63
C PRO A 157 5.44 17.34 4.75
N ARG A 158 5.50 18.49 5.45
CA ARG A 158 6.43 18.73 6.56
C ARG A 158 6.13 17.94 7.82
N LEU A 159 4.95 17.32 7.91
CA LEU A 159 4.55 16.46 9.03
C LEU A 159 4.68 14.97 8.71
N ILE A 160 5.07 14.62 7.49
CA ILE A 160 5.25 13.23 7.04
C ILE A 160 6.74 12.89 7.04
N PRO A 161 7.14 11.66 7.39
CA PRO A 161 8.53 11.21 7.20
C PRO A 161 8.99 11.50 5.75
N PRO A 162 10.07 12.29 5.55
CA PRO A 162 10.43 12.79 4.22
C PRO A 162 10.67 11.70 3.19
N ARG A 163 11.33 10.60 3.57
CA ARG A 163 11.58 9.45 2.69
C ARG A 163 10.30 8.73 2.30
N LEU A 164 9.32 8.62 3.21
CA LEU A 164 7.99 8.13 2.85
C LEU A 164 7.31 9.07 1.87
N TRP A 165 7.34 10.38 2.12
CA TRP A 165 6.67 11.38 1.27
C TRP A 165 7.17 11.36 -0.17
N ARG A 166 8.50 11.23 -0.40
CA ARG A 166 9.07 11.11 -1.76
C ARG A 166 8.48 9.96 -2.57
N ASN A 167 8.04 8.91 -1.89
CA ASN A 167 7.45 7.73 -2.51
C ASN A 167 5.93 7.82 -2.73
N THR A 168 5.30 8.98 -2.51
CA THR A 168 3.83 9.16 -2.62
C THR A 168 3.36 9.95 -3.84
N GLY A 169 4.28 10.42 -4.69
CA GLY A 169 3.97 11.25 -5.86
C GLY A 169 3.54 10.46 -7.10
N GLY A 170 2.76 11.10 -7.97
CA GLY A 170 2.34 10.55 -9.27
C GLY A 170 0.97 9.85 -9.24
N SER A 171 0.51 9.42 -10.41
CA SER A 171 -0.76 8.69 -10.59
C SER A 171 -0.69 7.22 -10.18
N ASP A 172 0.51 6.62 -10.18
CA ASP A 172 0.78 5.28 -9.67
C ASP A 172 1.97 5.32 -8.70
N PRO A 173 1.80 5.82 -7.47
CA PRO A 173 2.91 6.00 -6.52
C PRO A 173 3.35 4.66 -5.92
N TYR A 174 4.64 4.57 -5.59
CA TYR A 174 5.20 3.41 -4.90
C TYR A 174 4.54 3.17 -3.53
N ALA A 175 4.32 4.24 -2.76
CA ALA A 175 3.71 4.23 -1.45
C ALA A 175 2.42 5.06 -1.42
N VAL A 176 1.47 4.62 -0.59
CA VAL A 176 0.22 5.36 -0.35
C VAL A 176 0.00 5.55 1.15
N ILE A 177 -0.35 6.79 1.54
CA ILE A 177 -0.66 7.13 2.93
C ILE A 177 -2.18 7.10 3.13
N TYR A 178 -2.63 6.13 3.92
CA TYR A 178 -4.04 5.98 4.27
C TYR A 178 -4.32 6.55 5.66
N ARG A 179 -5.57 6.96 5.89
CA ARG A 179 -6.06 7.30 7.22
C ARG A 179 -6.23 6.02 8.07
N TRP A 180 -5.83 6.08 9.35
CA TRP A 180 -6.20 5.08 10.33
C TRP A 180 -7.73 4.91 10.37
N PRO A 181 -8.28 3.68 10.31
CA PRO A 181 -9.73 3.51 10.35
C PRO A 181 -10.34 3.75 11.73
N ARG A 182 -11.52 4.39 11.78
CA ARG A 182 -12.29 4.56 13.04
C ARG A 182 -12.88 3.24 13.55
N SER A 183 -13.14 2.28 12.68
CA SER A 183 -13.70 0.96 13.01
C SER A 183 -13.31 -0.09 11.97
N GLY A 184 -13.31 -1.37 12.35
CA GLY A 184 -12.95 -2.48 11.47
C GLY A 184 -11.52 -2.40 10.96
N LEU A 185 -10.56 -2.18 11.88
CA LEU A 185 -9.14 -1.93 11.59
C LEU A 185 -8.57 -2.99 10.62
N ALA A 186 -8.64 -4.27 10.99
CA ALA A 186 -8.13 -5.37 10.17
C ALA A 186 -8.78 -5.42 8.77
N ARG A 187 -10.11 -5.38 8.71
CA ARG A 187 -10.89 -5.41 7.46
C ARG A 187 -10.51 -4.28 6.50
N ARG A 188 -10.18 -3.09 7.03
CA ARG A 188 -9.87 -1.90 6.22
C ARG A 188 -8.37 -1.74 5.94
N VAL A 189 -7.49 -2.29 6.76
CA VAL A 189 -6.03 -2.22 6.57
C VAL A 189 -5.52 -3.37 5.72
N MET A 190 -6.05 -4.59 5.86
CA MET A 190 -5.54 -5.74 5.14
C MET A 190 -5.54 -5.59 3.61
N PRO A 191 -6.62 -5.12 2.96
CA PRO A 191 -6.59 -4.89 1.51
C PRO A 191 -5.62 -3.80 1.06
N LYS A 192 -5.13 -2.96 1.98
CA LYS A 192 -4.12 -1.93 1.69
C LYS A 192 -2.72 -2.51 1.76
N ILE A 193 -2.47 -3.43 2.69
CA ILE A 193 -1.23 -4.21 2.77
C ILE A 193 -1.05 -5.03 1.49
N CYS A 194 -2.08 -5.76 1.04
CA CYS A 194 -2.00 -6.51 -0.23
C CYS A 194 -1.71 -5.58 -1.42
N ARG A 195 -2.32 -4.39 -1.46
CA ARG A 195 -2.04 -3.40 -2.52
C ARG A 195 -0.61 -2.86 -2.46
N ALA A 196 -0.07 -2.62 -1.27
CA ALA A 196 1.32 -2.20 -1.10
C ALA A 196 2.29 -3.29 -1.58
N TYR A 197 2.03 -4.55 -1.21
CA TYR A 197 2.79 -5.69 -1.71
C TYR A 197 2.79 -5.76 -3.24
N LEU A 198 1.62 -5.66 -3.87
CA LEU A 198 1.50 -5.71 -5.34
C LEU A 198 2.13 -4.52 -6.07
N ARG A 199 2.29 -3.36 -5.41
CA ARG A 199 2.97 -2.20 -6.01
C ARG A 199 4.48 -2.30 -5.95
N LYS A 200 5.04 -3.12 -5.04
CA LYS A 200 6.47 -3.17 -4.80
C LYS A 200 7.27 -3.45 -6.08
N ASP A 201 6.69 -4.22 -7.01
CA ASP A 201 7.35 -4.64 -8.26
C ASP A 201 6.99 -3.77 -9.48
N LYS A 202 6.15 -2.74 -9.31
CA LYS A 202 5.70 -1.83 -10.38
C LYS A 202 6.59 -0.60 -10.50
N THR A 203 6.47 0.10 -11.62
CA THR A 203 7.06 1.43 -11.81
C THR A 203 6.11 2.52 -11.29
N PRO A 204 6.64 3.62 -10.72
CA PRO A 204 8.04 3.99 -10.61
C PRO A 204 8.79 3.19 -9.53
N TRP A 205 10.11 3.09 -9.70
CA TRP A 205 11.01 2.53 -8.68
C TRP A 205 10.98 3.42 -7.42
N PRO A 206 11.20 2.84 -6.22
CA PRO A 206 11.22 3.62 -5.00
C PRO A 206 12.34 4.67 -5.04
N ASP A 207 12.05 5.84 -4.49
CA ASP A 207 13.00 6.94 -4.35
C ASP A 207 13.64 6.89 -2.96
N ASP A 208 14.91 6.47 -2.93
CA ASP A 208 15.75 6.46 -1.73
C ASP A 208 16.85 7.54 -1.76
N GLY A 209 16.74 8.55 -2.62
CA GLY A 209 17.79 9.55 -2.87
C GLY A 209 17.99 10.60 -1.76
N LEU A 210 17.56 10.32 -0.53
CA LEU A 210 17.83 11.18 0.64
C LEU A 210 18.97 10.59 1.47
N ASP A 211 19.87 11.44 1.94
CA ASP A 211 20.84 11.05 2.97
C ASP A 211 20.12 10.53 4.22
N LEU A 212 20.69 9.48 4.82
CA LEU A 212 20.19 8.93 6.07
C LEU A 212 20.33 9.95 7.19
N PHE A 213 19.33 10.00 8.06
CA PHE A 213 19.39 10.91 9.21
C PHE A 213 20.48 10.46 10.19
N ILE A 214 21.50 11.29 10.43
CA ILE A 214 22.52 11.00 11.44
C ILE A 214 21.88 11.01 12.85
N ASN A 215 21.02 11.99 13.10
CA ASN A 215 20.33 12.21 14.36
C ASN A 215 18.83 12.38 14.16
N ASN A 216 18.04 12.22 15.23
CA ASN A 216 16.65 12.66 15.20
C ASN A 216 16.60 14.14 14.84
N ARG A 217 15.73 14.51 13.91
CA ARG A 217 15.47 15.93 13.62
C ARG A 217 14.78 16.56 14.82
N ARG A 218 14.95 17.88 14.95
CA ARG A 218 14.29 18.67 16.00
C ARG A 218 13.21 19.53 15.36
N GLY A 219 12.16 19.81 16.12
CA GLY A 219 11.12 20.73 15.70
C GLY A 219 9.81 20.49 16.41
N ASN A 220 8.87 21.41 16.23
CA ASN A 220 7.54 21.27 16.80
C ASN A 220 6.76 20.19 16.02
N CYS A 221 6.31 19.14 16.72
CA CYS A 221 5.60 18.01 16.13
C CYS A 221 4.30 18.38 15.41
N ARG A 222 3.75 19.58 15.63
CA ARG A 222 2.55 20.07 14.94
C ARG A 222 2.83 21.03 13.79
N ARG A 223 4.05 21.57 13.67
CA ARG A 223 4.43 22.52 12.61
C ARG A 223 5.31 21.90 11.52
N GLY A 224 5.92 20.75 11.79
CA GLY A 224 6.79 20.05 10.86
C GLY A 224 8.21 20.60 10.85
N TRP A 225 9.09 20.02 10.02
CA TRP A 225 10.43 20.57 9.79
C TRP A 225 10.34 21.99 9.22
N GLN A 226 11.22 22.85 9.71
CA GLN A 226 11.48 24.17 9.16
C GLN A 226 12.74 24.05 8.31
N SER A 227 12.66 24.57 7.08
CA SER A 227 13.79 24.71 6.16
C SER A 227 14.81 25.69 6.70
#